data_AF-A0A8X6YU36-F1
#
_entry.id   AF-A0A8X6YU36-F1
#
_cell.length_a   1.000
_cell.length_b   1.000
_cell.length_c   1.000
_cell.angle_alpha   90.00
_cell.angle_beta   90.00
_cell.angle_gamma   90.00
#
_symmetry.space_group_name_H-M   'P 1'
#
loop_
_entity.id
_entity.type
_entity.pdbx_description
1 polymer ?
#
loop_
_entity_poly.entity_id
_entity_poly.type
_entity_poly.pdbx_seq_one_letter_code
_entity_poly.pdbx_strand_id
1 'polypeptide(L)'
;MESSKVMKDVKKTIVKNGTNEPLKFNDGSKITFHFQTCMLNDNGEPLDCVDDSKKIGRPMEIILGKQFKMPVWEKCLEAMKLGEISKFTVPKSLVDAYPLVSKSYREFAGISKGLKKGHCCGMMTFTEGVGHQDLDVLVREPMDLQFTLELLKVEPVGEYKKEPWTMNAHEKRQIIPELKEIGNQLYKKQLYEEASKKYAEALGLVEQLLLREKPGDPEWLDLEKLKIPILSNYAQCKLLQKDYYSVIEFTTTILEKDKNNVKALFRRGKAYVGTWDLDLAENDFMKVAELDPSSKAVVQKELKNMSMLQKEKDKEIKTKLYGKVFGDKNLS
;
A
#
# COMPACT_ATOMS: atom_id res chain seq x y z
N MET A 1 -13.70 -9.15 -31.95
CA MET A 1 -13.56 -10.31 -32.86
C MET A 1 -12.60 -11.37 -32.34
N GLU A 2 -11.60 -11.02 -31.52
CA GLU A 2 -10.71 -11.98 -30.85
C GLU A 2 -11.37 -12.75 -29.68
N SER A 3 -12.30 -12.10 -28.97
CA SER A 3 -12.94 -12.63 -27.75
C SER A 3 -13.82 -13.88 -27.99
N SER A 4 -14.37 -14.04 -29.20
CA SER A 4 -15.21 -15.20 -29.58
C SER A 4 -14.39 -16.42 -30.02
N LYS A 5 -13.09 -16.26 -30.26
CA LYS A 5 -12.22 -17.34 -30.74
C LYS A 5 -11.71 -18.21 -29.58
N VAL A 6 -11.44 -17.60 -28.43
CA VAL A 6 -10.90 -18.28 -27.22
C VAL A 6 -11.90 -19.29 -26.63
N MET A 7 -13.19 -18.98 -26.60
CA MET A 7 -14.21 -19.88 -26.04
C MET A 7 -14.60 -21.04 -26.96
N LYS A 8 -14.25 -20.99 -28.26
CA LYS A 8 -14.66 -22.03 -29.21
C LYS A 8 -14.08 -23.41 -28.85
N ASP A 9 -12.89 -23.42 -28.26
CA ASP A 9 -12.15 -24.64 -27.95
C ASP A 9 -12.21 -25.01 -26.45
N VAL A 10 -12.92 -24.21 -25.64
CA VAL A 10 -13.09 -24.45 -24.19
C VAL A 10 -14.41 -25.15 -23.93
N LYS A 11 -14.37 -26.34 -23.32
CA LYS A 11 -15.57 -27.09 -22.94
C LYS A 11 -15.94 -26.80 -21.50
N LYS A 12 -17.16 -26.27 -21.27
CA LYS A 12 -17.71 -25.99 -19.93
C LYS A 12 -18.72 -27.08 -19.52
N THR A 13 -18.56 -27.59 -18.31
CA THR A 13 -19.52 -28.48 -17.65
C THR A 13 -19.87 -27.94 -16.27
N ILE A 14 -21.15 -27.63 -16.03
CA ILE A 14 -21.61 -27.14 -14.73
C ILE A 14 -21.68 -28.30 -13.74
N VAL A 15 -20.98 -28.19 -12.61
CA VAL A 15 -20.99 -29.15 -11.51
C VAL A 15 -22.04 -28.76 -10.47
N LYS A 16 -22.14 -27.47 -10.17
CA LYS A 16 -23.14 -26.89 -9.26
C LYS A 16 -23.64 -25.58 -9.83
N ASN A 17 -24.95 -25.42 -9.94
CA ASN A 17 -25.56 -24.17 -10.38
C ASN A 17 -25.33 -23.06 -9.33
N GLY A 18 -25.07 -21.85 -9.82
CA GLY A 18 -25.02 -20.63 -9.00
C GLY A 18 -26.39 -20.02 -8.76
N THR A 19 -26.42 -18.89 -8.04
CA THR A 19 -27.62 -18.07 -7.85
C THR A 19 -27.98 -17.35 -9.16
N ASN A 20 -29.26 -17.00 -9.33
CA ASN A 20 -29.71 -16.21 -10.48
C ASN A 20 -29.53 -14.70 -10.27
N GLU A 21 -28.60 -14.30 -9.40
CA GLU A 21 -28.30 -12.89 -9.19
C GLU A 21 -27.63 -12.30 -10.44
N PRO A 22 -28.07 -11.12 -10.91
CA PRO A 22 -27.48 -10.49 -12.08
C PRO A 22 -26.06 -10.01 -11.76
N LEU A 23 -25.07 -10.66 -12.36
CA LEU A 23 -23.67 -10.25 -12.28
C LEU A 23 -23.31 -9.28 -13.41
N LYS A 24 -22.61 -8.20 -13.05
CA LYS A 24 -22.03 -7.25 -14.02
C LYS A 24 -20.50 -7.40 -14.03
N PHE A 25 -20.00 -7.99 -15.10
CA PHE A 25 -18.57 -8.11 -15.39
C PHE A 25 -18.11 -6.88 -16.17
N ASN A 26 -17.81 -5.80 -15.46
CA ASN A 26 -17.25 -4.59 -16.07
C ASN A 26 -15.72 -4.74 -16.17
N ASP A 27 -15.12 -4.05 -17.14
CA ASP A 27 -13.66 -3.93 -17.19
C ASP A 27 -13.14 -3.33 -15.87
N GLY A 28 -12.12 -3.96 -15.29
CA GLY A 28 -11.62 -3.61 -13.95
C GLY A 28 -12.40 -4.18 -12.77
N SER A 29 -13.49 -4.95 -12.95
CA SER A 29 -14.14 -5.66 -11.83
C SER A 29 -13.18 -6.65 -11.18
N LYS A 30 -13.20 -6.74 -9.85
CA LYS A 30 -12.44 -7.73 -9.09
C LYS A 30 -13.28 -9.00 -8.94
N ILE A 31 -12.69 -10.15 -9.26
CA ILE A 31 -13.32 -11.46 -9.12
C ILE A 31 -12.54 -12.28 -8.11
N THR A 32 -13.24 -12.84 -7.13
CA THR A 32 -12.69 -13.79 -6.15
C THR A 32 -13.29 -15.17 -6.41
N PHE A 33 -12.45 -16.18 -6.52
CA PHE A 33 -12.87 -17.54 -6.85
C PHE A 33 -11.92 -18.59 -6.27
N HIS A 34 -12.43 -19.79 -6.04
CA HIS A 34 -11.60 -20.97 -5.85
C HIS A 34 -11.36 -21.65 -7.19
N PHE A 35 -10.17 -22.22 -7.34
CA PHE A 35 -9.81 -23.07 -8.45
C PHE A 35 -9.13 -24.36 -7.97
N GLN A 36 -9.30 -25.41 -8.75
CA GLN A 36 -8.48 -26.61 -8.77
C GLN A 36 -8.05 -26.85 -10.21
N THR A 37 -6.79 -27.20 -10.42
CA THR A 37 -6.25 -27.48 -11.76
C THR A 37 -5.70 -28.89 -11.82
N CYS A 38 -6.10 -29.64 -12.83
CA CYS A 38 -5.60 -30.99 -13.07
C CYS A 38 -5.13 -31.11 -14.53
N MET A 39 -4.03 -31.82 -14.72
CA MET A 39 -3.50 -32.13 -16.05
C MET A 39 -4.41 -33.17 -16.71
N LEU A 40 -4.52 -33.14 -18.03
CA LEU A 40 -5.28 -34.14 -18.79
C LEU A 40 -4.33 -35.06 -19.56
N ASN A 41 -4.66 -36.35 -19.61
CA ASN A 41 -4.01 -37.29 -20.52
C ASN A 41 -4.52 -37.11 -21.96
N ASP A 42 -3.93 -37.83 -22.92
CA ASP A 42 -4.32 -37.77 -24.35
C ASP A 42 -5.78 -38.19 -24.61
N ASN A 43 -6.40 -38.94 -23.68
CA ASN A 43 -7.80 -39.34 -23.74
C ASN A 43 -8.75 -38.29 -23.13
N GLY A 44 -8.22 -37.19 -22.58
CA GLY A 44 -8.99 -36.13 -21.93
C GLY A 44 -9.42 -36.44 -20.50
N GLU A 45 -8.85 -37.47 -19.87
CA GLU A 45 -9.11 -37.83 -18.48
C GLU A 45 -8.15 -37.08 -17.53
N PRO A 46 -8.63 -36.62 -16.37
CA PRO A 46 -7.80 -35.91 -15.41
C PRO A 46 -6.78 -36.84 -14.74
N LEU A 47 -5.52 -36.42 -14.80
CA LEU A 47 -4.39 -36.91 -14.01
C LEU A 47 -4.36 -36.17 -12.65
N ASP A 48 -3.20 -36.18 -12.00
CA ASP A 48 -2.98 -35.49 -10.73
C ASP A 48 -3.26 -33.98 -10.84
N CYS A 49 -3.88 -33.46 -9.79
CA CYS A 49 -4.18 -32.03 -9.67
C CYS A 49 -2.98 -31.29 -9.08
N VAL A 50 -2.47 -30.32 -9.85
CA VAL A 50 -1.29 -29.53 -9.53
C VAL A 50 -1.59 -28.42 -8.52
N ASP A 51 -2.81 -27.89 -8.50
CA ASP A 51 -3.19 -26.84 -7.56
C ASP A 51 -4.63 -27.02 -7.07
N ASP A 52 -4.86 -26.69 -5.80
CA ASP A 52 -6.19 -26.73 -5.18
C ASP A 52 -6.30 -25.65 -4.11
N SER A 53 -6.85 -24.50 -4.51
CA SER A 53 -6.99 -23.34 -3.63
C SER A 53 -7.93 -23.56 -2.44
N LYS A 54 -8.83 -24.54 -2.49
CA LYS A 54 -9.69 -24.89 -1.35
C LYS A 54 -8.91 -25.65 -0.30
N LYS A 55 -8.09 -26.62 -0.71
CA LYS A 55 -7.19 -27.35 0.22
C LYS A 55 -6.20 -26.41 0.90
N ILE A 56 -5.74 -25.39 0.17
CA ILE A 56 -4.84 -24.35 0.67
C ILE A 56 -5.57 -23.37 1.61
N GLY A 57 -6.89 -23.23 1.45
CA GLY A 57 -7.70 -22.28 2.21
C GLY A 57 -7.56 -20.82 1.76
N ARG A 58 -7.03 -20.58 0.55
CA ARG A 58 -6.80 -19.22 0.04
C ARG A 58 -7.32 -19.03 -1.38
N PRO A 59 -8.42 -18.28 -1.59
CA PRO A 59 -8.98 -18.06 -2.92
C PRO A 59 -8.05 -17.20 -3.79
N MET A 60 -8.26 -17.28 -5.10
CA MET A 60 -7.58 -16.46 -6.09
C MET A 60 -8.39 -15.18 -6.36
N GLU A 61 -7.68 -14.11 -6.67
CA GLU A 61 -8.27 -12.83 -7.05
C GLU A 61 -7.69 -12.37 -8.39
N ILE A 62 -8.58 -11.96 -9.31
CA ILE A 62 -8.20 -11.33 -10.57
C ILE A 62 -8.97 -10.03 -10.79
N ILE A 63 -8.40 -9.14 -11.59
CA ILE A 63 -9.05 -7.91 -12.05
C ILE A 63 -9.28 -8.06 -13.55
N LEU A 64 -10.53 -8.01 -13.99
CA LEU A 64 -10.89 -8.15 -15.40
C LEU A 64 -10.19 -7.11 -16.27
N GLY A 65 -9.78 -7.52 -17.49
CA GLY A 65 -9.09 -6.69 -18.48
C GLY A 65 -7.62 -6.42 -18.18
N LYS A 66 -7.14 -6.74 -16.97
CA LYS A 66 -5.71 -6.87 -16.71
C LYS A 66 -5.26 -8.26 -17.13
N GLN A 67 -5.07 -8.43 -18.45
CA GLN A 67 -4.64 -9.67 -19.14
C GLN A 67 -3.27 -10.24 -18.68
N PHE A 68 -2.74 -9.77 -17.55
CA PHE A 68 -1.39 -9.96 -17.07
C PHE A 68 -1.07 -11.38 -16.57
N LYS A 69 -2.07 -12.27 -16.44
CA LYS A 69 -1.85 -13.59 -15.84
C LYS A 69 -2.40 -14.74 -16.68
N MET A 70 -3.70 -14.76 -16.98
CA MET A 70 -4.33 -15.92 -17.65
C MET A 70 -5.61 -15.51 -18.38
N PRO A 71 -5.56 -15.10 -19.66
CA PRO A 71 -6.72 -14.56 -20.38
C PRO A 71 -7.92 -15.51 -20.44
N VAL A 72 -7.68 -16.82 -20.52
CA VAL A 72 -8.75 -17.83 -20.57
C VAL A 72 -9.58 -17.87 -19.28
N TRP A 73 -8.98 -17.59 -18.11
CA TRP A 73 -9.71 -17.56 -16.85
C TRP A 73 -10.74 -16.43 -16.81
N GLU A 74 -10.43 -15.25 -17.36
CA GLU A 74 -11.40 -14.16 -17.46
C GLU A 74 -12.65 -14.60 -18.22
N LYS A 75 -12.47 -15.33 -19.33
CA LYS A 75 -13.57 -15.86 -20.15
C LYS A 75 -14.33 -17.01 -19.49
N CYS A 76 -13.64 -17.89 -18.78
CA CYS A 76 -14.30 -18.91 -17.98
C CYS A 76 -15.19 -18.29 -16.90
N LEU A 77 -14.68 -17.29 -16.17
CA LEU A 77 -15.37 -16.64 -15.06
C LEU A 77 -16.54 -15.76 -15.52
N GLU A 78 -16.38 -15.02 -16.63
CA GLU A 78 -17.48 -14.25 -17.28
C GLU A 78 -18.67 -15.16 -17.67
N ALA A 79 -18.43 -16.44 -17.93
CA ALA A 79 -19.45 -17.41 -18.30
C ALA A 79 -20.17 -18.04 -17.08
N MET A 80 -19.80 -17.70 -15.83
CA MET A 80 -20.33 -18.32 -14.61
C MET A 80 -21.33 -17.42 -13.87
N LYS A 81 -22.21 -18.05 -13.08
CA LYS A 81 -23.07 -17.39 -12.10
C LYS A 81 -22.42 -17.35 -10.71
N LEU A 82 -22.87 -16.45 -9.84
CA LEU A 82 -22.36 -16.34 -8.47
C LEU A 82 -22.62 -17.64 -7.69
N GLY A 83 -21.61 -18.18 -7.04
CA GLY A 83 -21.68 -19.47 -6.32
C GLY A 83 -21.69 -20.71 -7.23
N GLU A 84 -21.59 -20.53 -8.56
CA GLU A 84 -21.50 -21.65 -9.52
C GLU A 84 -20.17 -22.38 -9.37
N ILE A 85 -20.20 -23.71 -9.51
CA ILE A 85 -19.00 -24.54 -9.68
C ILE A 85 -19.04 -25.13 -11.09
N SER A 86 -18.02 -24.86 -11.89
CA SER A 86 -17.92 -25.34 -13.27
C SER A 86 -16.55 -25.90 -13.57
N LYS A 87 -16.53 -26.98 -14.36
CA LYS A 87 -15.34 -27.56 -14.95
C LYS A 87 -15.13 -26.99 -16.35
N PHE A 88 -13.91 -26.56 -16.63
CA PHE A 88 -13.48 -26.07 -17.93
C PHE A 88 -12.32 -26.93 -18.42
N THR A 89 -12.50 -27.62 -19.54
CA THR A 89 -11.40 -28.27 -20.25
C THR A 89 -10.85 -27.28 -21.26
N VAL A 90 -9.57 -26.95 -21.13
CA VAL A 90 -8.89 -25.91 -21.88
C VAL A 90 -7.68 -26.52 -22.60
N PRO A 91 -7.53 -26.28 -23.92
CA PRO A 91 -6.43 -26.82 -24.69
C PRO A 91 -5.10 -26.16 -24.29
N LYS A 92 -4.00 -26.92 -24.39
CA LYS A 92 -2.63 -26.47 -24.10
C LYS A 92 -2.20 -25.18 -24.78
N SER A 93 -2.76 -24.90 -25.96
CA SER A 93 -2.53 -23.67 -26.72
C SER A 93 -3.01 -22.39 -26.02
N LEU A 94 -3.88 -22.51 -25.01
CA LEU A 94 -4.45 -21.40 -24.26
C LEU A 94 -3.97 -21.34 -22.80
N VAL A 95 -3.08 -22.26 -22.37
CA VAL A 95 -2.63 -22.40 -20.97
C VAL A 95 -1.11 -22.50 -20.82
N ASP A 96 -0.37 -22.06 -21.83
CA ASP A 96 1.10 -21.95 -21.82
C ASP A 96 1.64 -21.12 -20.64
N ALA A 97 0.92 -20.06 -20.24
CA ALA A 97 1.28 -19.21 -19.11
C ALA A 97 0.98 -19.82 -17.74
N TYR A 98 0.25 -20.95 -17.67
CA TYR A 98 -0.23 -21.50 -16.40
C TYR A 98 0.89 -21.82 -15.39
N PRO A 99 2.04 -22.42 -15.76
CA PRO A 99 3.12 -22.68 -14.80
C PRO A 99 3.61 -21.43 -14.06
N LEU A 100 3.66 -20.27 -14.74
CA LEU A 100 4.05 -18.99 -14.14
C LEU A 100 2.95 -18.43 -13.21
N VAL A 101 1.69 -18.61 -13.59
CA VAL A 101 0.53 -18.22 -12.78
C VAL A 101 0.48 -19.05 -11.50
N SER A 102 0.64 -20.37 -11.62
CA SER A 102 0.67 -21.30 -10.49
C SER A 102 1.82 -20.98 -9.54
N LYS A 103 3.05 -20.79 -10.05
CA LYS A 103 4.19 -20.35 -9.22
C LYS A 103 3.88 -19.09 -8.43
N SER A 104 3.38 -18.06 -9.10
CA SER A 104 3.03 -16.78 -8.47
C SER A 104 1.95 -16.96 -7.40
N TYR A 105 0.98 -17.85 -7.64
CA TYR A 105 -0.07 -18.17 -6.67
C TYR A 105 0.48 -18.94 -5.46
N ARG A 106 1.36 -19.93 -5.66
CA ARG A 106 1.98 -20.70 -4.57
C ARG A 106 2.82 -19.82 -3.64
N GLU A 107 3.57 -18.88 -4.20
CA GLU A 107 4.31 -17.87 -3.44
C GLU A 107 3.36 -16.95 -2.66
N PHE A 108 2.32 -16.43 -3.32
CA PHE A 108 1.29 -15.62 -2.66
C PHE A 108 0.60 -16.37 -1.52
N ALA A 109 0.28 -17.65 -1.73
CA ALA A 109 -0.37 -18.51 -0.76
C ALA A 109 0.54 -18.97 0.38
N GLY A 110 1.85 -18.72 0.30
CA GLY A 110 2.83 -19.09 1.33
C GLY A 110 3.18 -20.59 1.32
N ILE A 111 2.90 -21.30 0.22
CA ILE A 111 3.16 -22.73 0.05
C ILE A 111 4.63 -22.95 -0.32
N SER A 112 5.19 -22.07 -1.14
CA SER A 112 6.60 -22.06 -1.49
C SER A 112 7.29 -20.85 -0.87
N LYS A 113 8.36 -21.08 -0.09
CA LYS A 113 9.32 -20.02 0.24
C LYS A 113 10.12 -19.79 -1.02
N GLY A 114 9.92 -18.65 -1.68
CA GLY A 114 10.57 -18.30 -2.94
C GLY A 114 12.05 -18.65 -2.91
N LEU A 115 12.49 -19.44 -3.91
CA LEU A 115 13.92 -19.63 -4.18
C LEU A 115 14.56 -18.24 -4.27
N LYS A 116 15.68 -18.05 -3.56
CA LYS A 116 16.40 -16.76 -3.51
C LYS A 116 16.52 -16.18 -4.92
N LYS A 117 16.17 -14.89 -5.07
CA LYS A 117 16.29 -14.10 -6.30
C LYS A 117 17.71 -14.22 -6.90
N GLY A 118 17.91 -15.21 -7.77
CA GLY A 118 18.78 -15.05 -8.92
C GLY A 118 18.01 -14.24 -9.96
N HIS A 119 18.66 -13.24 -10.57
CA HIS A 119 18.12 -12.52 -11.72
C HIS A 119 17.99 -13.51 -12.89
N CYS A 120 16.91 -14.30 -12.93
CA CYS A 120 16.64 -15.18 -14.05
C CYS A 120 15.77 -14.44 -15.07
N CYS A 121 16.43 -14.03 -16.16
CA CYS A 121 15.79 -13.61 -17.40
C CYS A 121 14.81 -14.71 -17.87
N GLY A 122 13.67 -14.34 -18.46
CA GLY A 122 12.60 -15.26 -18.87
C GLY A 122 13.02 -16.39 -19.83
N MET A 123 14.24 -16.32 -20.37
CA MET A 123 14.86 -17.36 -21.20
C MET A 123 15.22 -18.64 -20.42
N MET A 124 15.45 -18.58 -19.10
CA MET A 124 15.89 -19.73 -18.28
C MET A 124 14.74 -20.66 -17.84
N THR A 125 13.49 -20.21 -17.94
CA THR A 125 12.32 -21.02 -17.54
C THR A 125 12.18 -22.29 -18.39
N PHE A 126 12.56 -22.22 -19.67
CA PHE A 126 12.49 -23.37 -20.59
C PHE A 126 13.61 -24.39 -20.37
N THR A 127 14.73 -24.00 -19.75
CA THR A 127 15.89 -24.89 -19.54
C THR A 127 15.94 -25.48 -18.13
N GLU A 128 15.55 -24.73 -17.10
CA GLU A 128 15.67 -25.14 -15.69
C GLU A 128 14.32 -25.40 -15.00
N GLY A 129 13.19 -25.06 -15.63
CA GLY A 129 11.87 -25.14 -15.02
C GLY A 129 11.53 -23.92 -14.13
N VAL A 130 10.35 -23.94 -13.53
CA VAL A 130 9.86 -22.91 -12.61
C VAL A 130 10.23 -23.20 -11.14
N GLY A 131 10.78 -24.38 -10.86
CA GLY A 131 11.27 -24.80 -9.54
C GLY A 131 10.28 -25.70 -8.78
N HIS A 132 9.33 -26.31 -9.49
CA HIS A 132 8.29 -27.18 -8.96
C HIS A 132 8.12 -28.35 -9.92
N GLN A 133 8.41 -29.58 -9.47
CA GLN A 133 8.51 -30.75 -10.35
C GLN A 133 7.25 -30.96 -11.21
N ASP A 134 6.07 -30.74 -10.64
CA ASP A 134 4.79 -30.84 -11.33
C ASP A 134 4.57 -29.74 -12.39
N LEU A 135 4.98 -28.51 -12.11
CA LEU A 135 4.93 -27.41 -13.08
C LEU A 135 6.03 -27.51 -14.14
N ASP A 136 7.20 -28.06 -13.78
CA ASP A 136 8.32 -28.27 -14.69
C ASP A 136 7.96 -29.31 -15.77
N VAL A 137 7.12 -30.30 -15.42
CA VAL A 137 6.50 -31.21 -16.39
C VAL A 137 5.66 -30.42 -17.40
N LEU A 138 4.78 -29.52 -16.94
CA LEU A 138 3.96 -28.69 -17.85
C LEU A 138 4.77 -27.75 -18.74
N VAL A 139 5.93 -27.28 -18.28
CA VAL A 139 6.84 -26.47 -19.10
C VAL A 139 7.49 -27.31 -20.20
N ARG A 140 7.89 -28.54 -19.89
CA ARG A 140 8.55 -29.46 -20.83
C ARG A 140 7.56 -30.09 -21.81
N GLU A 141 6.40 -30.47 -21.30
CA GLU A 141 5.36 -31.19 -22.01
C GLU A 141 4.03 -30.43 -21.81
N PRO A 142 3.73 -29.45 -22.68
CA PRO A 142 2.46 -28.73 -22.62
C PRO A 142 1.28 -29.70 -22.78
N MET A 143 0.38 -29.68 -21.80
CA MET A 143 -0.80 -30.54 -21.71
C MET A 143 -2.07 -29.70 -21.63
N ASP A 144 -3.19 -30.31 -22.05
CA ASP A 144 -4.51 -29.73 -21.82
C ASP A 144 -4.79 -29.74 -20.32
N LEU A 145 -5.48 -28.70 -19.83
CA LEU A 145 -5.77 -28.54 -18.41
C LEU A 145 -7.28 -28.55 -18.16
N GLN A 146 -7.67 -29.17 -17.06
CA GLN A 146 -9.02 -29.03 -16.50
C GLN A 146 -8.98 -28.09 -15.30
N PHE A 147 -9.74 -27.00 -15.39
CA PHE A 147 -9.98 -26.09 -14.28
C PHE A 147 -11.35 -26.37 -13.68
N THR A 148 -11.39 -26.71 -12.39
CA THR A 148 -12.64 -26.66 -11.61
C THR A 148 -12.67 -25.31 -10.89
N LEU A 149 -13.55 -24.42 -11.32
CA LEU A 149 -13.69 -23.07 -10.77
C LEU A 149 -14.96 -22.97 -9.92
N GLU A 150 -14.88 -22.27 -8.79
CA GLU A 150 -16.02 -21.84 -7.97
C GLU A 150 -16.00 -20.33 -7.83
N LEU A 151 -17.02 -19.67 -8.39
CA LEU A 151 -17.13 -18.22 -8.35
C LEU A 151 -17.69 -17.77 -7.00
N LEU A 152 -16.88 -17.08 -6.18
CA LEU A 152 -17.28 -16.66 -4.84
C LEU A 152 -17.86 -15.26 -4.79
N LYS A 153 -17.20 -14.31 -5.48
CA LYS A 153 -17.56 -12.90 -5.41
C LYS A 153 -17.16 -12.16 -6.70
N VAL A 154 -18.00 -11.21 -7.11
CA VAL A 154 -17.69 -10.24 -8.16
C VAL A 154 -17.93 -8.85 -7.56
N GLU A 155 -16.89 -8.01 -7.57
CA GLU A 155 -16.92 -6.65 -7.03
C GLU A 155 -16.72 -5.66 -8.20
N PRO A 156 -17.73 -4.85 -8.53
CA PRO A 156 -17.62 -3.78 -9.52
C PRO A 156 -16.50 -2.77 -9.20
N VAL A 157 -16.04 -2.09 -10.24
CA VAL A 157 -15.09 -0.97 -10.11
C VAL A 157 -15.66 0.07 -9.13
N GLY A 158 -14.93 0.31 -8.03
CA GLY A 158 -15.28 1.29 -7.01
C GLY A 158 -15.85 0.69 -5.71
N GLU A 159 -16.29 -0.57 -5.71
CA GLU A 159 -16.81 -1.25 -4.51
C GLU A 159 -15.75 -2.01 -3.72
N TYR A 160 -14.63 -2.35 -4.36
CA TYR A 160 -13.46 -2.92 -3.69
C TYR A 160 -12.40 -1.83 -3.46
N LYS A 161 -11.71 -1.90 -2.32
CA LYS A 161 -10.51 -1.09 -2.11
C LYS A 161 -9.46 -1.52 -3.13
N LYS A 162 -9.33 -0.74 -4.21
CA LYS A 162 -8.22 -0.90 -5.14
C LYS A 162 -6.92 -0.72 -4.34
N GLU A 163 -6.03 -1.68 -4.47
CA GLU A 163 -4.72 -1.56 -3.87
C GLU A 163 -3.91 -0.49 -4.63
N PRO A 164 -3.12 0.37 -3.96
CA PRO A 164 -2.43 1.50 -4.57
C PRO A 164 -1.57 1.17 -5.81
N TRP A 165 -1.06 -0.06 -5.93
CA TRP A 165 -0.28 -0.52 -7.09
C TRP A 165 -1.13 -0.81 -8.34
N THR A 166 -2.44 -0.97 -8.21
CA THR A 166 -3.34 -1.27 -9.33
C THR A 166 -3.90 -0.01 -10.01
N MET A 167 -3.75 1.15 -9.39
CA MET A 167 -4.33 2.41 -9.87
C MET A 167 -3.44 3.12 -10.88
N ASN A 168 -4.06 3.71 -11.91
CA ASN A 168 -3.35 4.61 -12.83
C ASN A 168 -3.05 5.98 -12.16
N ALA A 169 -2.25 6.83 -12.80
CA ALA A 169 -1.84 8.10 -12.21
C ALA A 169 -3.02 9.06 -11.94
N HIS A 170 -4.04 9.03 -12.81
CA HIS A 170 -5.24 9.87 -12.67
C HIS A 170 -6.10 9.45 -11.46
N GLU A 171 -6.35 8.15 -11.32
CA GLU A 171 -7.09 7.59 -10.17
C GLU A 171 -6.40 7.91 -8.85
N LYS A 172 -5.07 7.74 -8.78
CA LYS A 172 -4.29 8.13 -7.59
C LYS A 172 -4.48 9.60 -7.23
N ARG A 173 -4.52 10.49 -8.23
CA ARG A 173 -4.69 11.93 -8.04
C ARG A 173 -6.06 12.27 -7.43
N GLN A 174 -7.10 11.53 -7.78
CA GLN A 174 -8.46 11.74 -7.25
C GLN A 174 -8.61 11.25 -5.80
N ILE A 175 -7.88 10.21 -5.41
CA ILE A 175 -7.97 9.61 -4.07
C ILE A 175 -7.22 10.43 -3.01
N ILE A 176 -6.16 11.15 -3.38
CA ILE A 176 -5.36 11.97 -2.45
C ILE A 176 -6.22 12.96 -1.65
N PRO A 177 -7.10 13.78 -2.26
CA PRO A 177 -8.03 14.64 -1.53
C PRO A 177 -8.96 13.90 -0.58
N GLU A 178 -9.47 12.73 -0.96
CA GLU A 178 -10.36 11.92 -0.13
C GLU A 178 -9.64 11.40 1.12
N LEU A 179 -8.43 10.86 0.95
CA LEU A 179 -7.61 10.40 2.08
C LEU A 179 -7.27 11.52 3.05
N LYS A 180 -6.95 12.71 2.53
CA LYS A 180 -6.75 13.91 3.34
C LYS A 180 -8.00 14.23 4.15
N GLU A 181 -9.19 14.18 3.55
CA GLU A 181 -10.43 14.51 4.26
C GLU A 181 -10.82 13.46 5.29
N ILE A 182 -10.60 12.17 5.02
CA ILE A 182 -10.74 11.10 6.01
C ILE A 182 -9.79 11.34 7.19
N GLY A 183 -8.53 11.72 6.90
CA GLY A 183 -7.56 12.12 7.93
C GLY A 183 -8.05 13.30 8.77
N ASN A 184 -8.63 14.32 8.14
CA ASN A 184 -9.20 15.48 8.84
C ASN A 184 -10.36 15.08 9.77
N GLN A 185 -11.24 14.19 9.32
CA GLN A 185 -12.35 13.69 10.12
C GLN A 185 -11.88 12.87 11.32
N LEU A 186 -10.89 12.00 11.12
CA LEU A 186 -10.28 11.22 12.21
C LEU A 186 -9.56 12.12 13.21
N TYR A 187 -8.88 13.17 12.73
CA TYR A 187 -8.25 14.17 13.58
C TYR A 187 -9.28 14.91 14.46
N LYS A 188 -10.41 15.33 13.89
CA LYS A 188 -11.52 15.96 14.65
C LYS A 188 -12.09 15.03 15.73
N LYS A 189 -12.08 13.71 15.48
CA LYS A 189 -12.46 12.67 16.46
C LYS A 189 -11.35 12.34 17.48
N GLN A 190 -10.23 13.06 17.46
CA GLN A 190 -9.05 12.82 18.30
C GLN A 190 -8.37 11.46 18.09
N LEU A 191 -8.66 10.78 16.96
CA LEU A 191 -8.03 9.51 16.58
C LEU A 191 -6.73 9.79 15.81
N TYR A 192 -5.73 10.33 16.51
CA TYR A 192 -4.51 10.85 15.87
C TYR A 192 -3.67 9.79 15.16
N GLU A 193 -3.63 8.56 15.69
CA GLU A 193 -2.90 7.45 15.07
C GLU A 193 -3.51 7.03 13.73
N GLU A 194 -4.83 6.89 13.68
CA GLU A 194 -5.53 6.55 12.44
C GLU A 194 -5.49 7.71 11.44
N ALA A 195 -5.57 8.96 11.92
CA ALA A 195 -5.37 10.14 11.08
C ALA A 195 -3.95 10.17 10.48
N SER A 196 -2.91 9.89 11.28
CA SER A 196 -1.52 9.76 10.85
C SER A 196 -1.36 8.74 9.73
N LYS A 197 -1.95 7.55 9.87
CA LYS A 197 -1.91 6.51 8.82
C LYS A 197 -2.52 7.01 7.51
N LYS A 198 -3.63 7.74 7.58
CA LYS A 198 -4.31 8.27 6.37
C LYS A 198 -3.52 9.38 5.69
N TYR A 199 -2.89 10.27 6.44
CA TYR A 199 -1.99 11.27 5.85
C TYR A 199 -0.73 10.62 5.25
N ALA A 200 -0.16 9.60 5.91
CA ALA A 200 0.97 8.85 5.38
C ALA A 200 0.63 8.14 4.06
N GLU A 201 -0.55 7.51 3.99
CA GLU A 201 -1.08 6.88 2.77
C GLU A 201 -1.22 7.91 1.63
N ALA A 202 -1.80 9.08 1.91
CA ALA A 202 -1.94 10.16 0.94
C ALA A 202 -0.58 10.70 0.45
N LEU A 203 0.38 10.89 1.35
CA LEU A 203 1.74 11.34 1.00
C LEU A 203 2.47 10.31 0.16
N GLY A 204 2.35 9.02 0.49
CA GLY A 204 2.95 7.95 -0.31
C GLY A 204 2.43 7.93 -1.76
N LEU A 205 1.13 8.21 -1.97
CA LEU A 205 0.57 8.38 -3.31
C LEU A 205 1.13 9.61 -4.02
N VAL A 206 1.22 10.75 -3.33
CA VAL A 206 1.80 11.98 -3.89
C VAL A 206 3.25 11.75 -4.33
N GLU A 207 4.06 11.11 -3.50
CA GLU A 207 5.48 10.84 -3.79
C GLU A 207 5.65 9.89 -4.98
N GLN A 208 4.81 8.86 -5.08
CA GLN A 208 4.79 7.98 -6.25
C GLN A 208 4.43 8.72 -7.54
N LEU A 209 3.54 9.71 -7.48
CA LEU A 209 3.21 10.53 -8.64
C LEU A 209 4.35 11.50 -8.99
N LEU A 210 4.96 12.15 -7.99
CA LEU A 210 6.09 13.05 -8.17
C LEU A 210 7.28 12.37 -8.85
N LEU A 211 7.52 11.08 -8.60
CA LEU A 211 8.60 10.31 -9.25
C LEU A 211 8.41 10.12 -10.77
N ARG A 212 7.19 10.30 -11.28
CA ARG A 212 6.87 10.15 -12.71
C ARG A 212 6.94 11.48 -13.47
N GLU A 213 6.89 12.58 -12.74
CA GLU A 213 6.91 13.95 -13.29
C GLU A 213 8.30 14.57 -13.13
N LYS A 214 8.67 15.50 -14.02
CA LYS A 214 9.95 16.20 -13.88
C LYS A 214 9.83 17.32 -12.85
N PRO A 215 10.82 17.48 -11.95
CA PRO A 215 10.85 18.60 -11.03
C PRO A 215 10.77 19.94 -11.75
N GLY A 216 9.79 20.76 -11.39
CA GLY A 216 9.56 22.09 -11.96
C GLY A 216 8.46 22.17 -13.04
N ASP A 217 8.00 21.04 -13.58
CA ASP A 217 6.88 21.03 -14.53
C ASP A 217 5.56 21.42 -13.82
N PRO A 218 4.57 21.98 -14.56
CA PRO A 218 3.29 22.41 -13.96
C PRO A 218 2.58 21.31 -13.16
N GLU A 219 2.58 20.09 -13.67
CA GLU A 219 1.98 18.91 -13.04
C GLU A 219 2.68 18.56 -11.72
N TRP A 220 4.01 18.67 -11.71
CA TRP A 220 4.84 18.43 -10.52
C TRP A 220 4.59 19.51 -9.45
N LEU A 221 4.53 20.78 -9.86
CA LEU A 221 4.21 21.90 -8.97
C LEU A 221 2.81 21.76 -8.36
N ASP A 222 1.83 21.29 -9.13
CA ASP A 222 0.49 21.05 -8.62
C ASP A 222 0.43 19.89 -7.60
N LEU A 223 1.23 18.84 -7.80
CA LEU A 223 1.39 17.77 -6.81
C LEU A 223 2.08 18.27 -5.54
N GLU A 224 3.09 19.15 -5.65
CA GLU A 224 3.69 19.80 -4.49
C GLU A 224 2.69 20.66 -3.71
N LYS A 225 1.85 21.44 -4.41
CA LYS A 225 0.78 22.23 -3.75
C LYS A 225 -0.20 21.34 -2.97
N LEU A 226 -0.48 20.13 -3.45
CA LEU A 226 -1.28 19.13 -2.72
C LEU A 226 -0.52 18.52 -1.53
N LYS A 227 0.80 18.33 -1.66
CA LYS A 227 1.66 17.76 -0.60
C LYS A 227 1.66 18.61 0.66
N ILE A 228 1.83 19.93 0.53
CA ILE A 228 2.01 20.85 1.65
C ILE A 228 0.92 20.77 2.73
N PRO A 229 -0.39 20.88 2.42
CA PRO A 229 -1.43 20.82 3.44
C PRO A 229 -1.54 19.44 4.10
N ILE A 230 -1.26 18.36 3.37
CA ILE A 230 -1.28 16.98 3.91
C ILE A 230 -0.12 16.81 4.90
N LEU A 231 1.08 17.22 4.49
CA LEU A 231 2.28 17.18 5.31
C LEU A 231 2.14 18.05 6.57
N SER A 232 1.51 19.21 6.43
CA SER A 232 1.19 20.12 7.53
C SER A 232 0.27 19.45 8.56
N ASN A 233 -0.81 18.81 8.12
CA ASN A 233 -1.72 18.09 9.02
C ASN A 233 -1.07 16.86 9.65
N TYR A 234 -0.23 16.15 8.89
CA TYR A 234 0.50 15.01 9.41
C TYR A 234 1.48 15.41 10.52
N ALA A 235 2.23 16.50 10.33
CA ALA A 235 3.11 17.07 11.34
C ALA A 235 2.35 17.44 12.62
N GLN A 236 1.10 17.92 12.51
CA GLN A 236 0.27 18.17 13.69
C GLN A 236 -0.05 16.88 14.46
N CYS A 237 -0.41 15.79 13.76
CA CYS A 237 -0.65 14.49 14.41
C CYS A 237 0.61 13.99 15.10
N LYS A 238 1.77 14.03 14.41
CA LYS A 238 3.06 13.59 14.97
C LYS A 238 3.46 14.41 16.20
N LEU A 239 3.19 15.70 16.21
CA LEU A 239 3.42 16.56 17.36
C LEU A 239 2.60 16.13 18.58
N LEU A 240 1.33 15.78 18.38
CA LEU A 240 0.47 15.26 19.46
C LEU A 240 0.92 13.88 19.96
N GLN A 241 1.55 13.09 19.09
CA GLN A 241 2.15 11.80 19.41
C GLN A 241 3.54 11.92 20.04
N LYS A 242 4.08 13.14 20.19
CA LYS A 242 5.44 13.43 20.69
C LYS A 242 6.56 12.86 19.81
N ASP A 243 6.27 12.59 18.54
CA ASP A 243 7.24 12.18 17.54
C ASP A 243 7.93 13.43 16.95
N TYR A 244 8.77 14.08 17.76
CA TYR A 244 9.28 15.42 17.45
C TYR A 244 10.22 15.43 16.25
N TYR A 245 10.99 14.37 16.02
CA TYR A 245 11.92 14.29 14.88
C TYR A 245 11.17 14.32 13.54
N SER A 246 10.09 13.53 13.40
CA SER A 246 9.25 13.59 12.19
C SER A 246 8.60 14.96 12.02
N VAL A 247 8.20 15.63 13.10
CA VAL A 247 7.67 17.01 13.01
C VAL A 247 8.71 17.96 12.46
N ILE A 248 9.94 17.92 12.95
CA ILE A 248 11.04 18.79 12.50
C ILE A 248 11.32 18.55 11.02
N GLU A 249 11.39 17.30 10.59
CA GLU A 249 11.58 16.93 9.17
C GLU A 249 10.46 17.50 8.30
N PHE A 250 9.20 17.17 8.60
CA PHE A 250 8.05 17.56 7.79
C PHE A 250 7.87 19.08 7.72
N THR A 251 8.05 19.78 8.85
CA THR A 251 7.95 21.24 8.89
C THR A 251 9.12 21.92 8.17
N THR A 252 10.32 21.34 8.21
CA THR A 252 11.47 21.86 7.46
C THR A 252 11.23 21.74 5.95
N THR A 253 10.72 20.61 5.46
CA THR A 253 10.32 20.46 4.05
C THR A 253 9.28 21.50 3.63
N ILE A 254 8.31 21.84 4.50
CA ILE A 254 7.34 22.90 4.21
C ILE A 254 8.04 24.27 4.12
N LEU A 255 8.98 24.55 5.04
CA LEU A 255 9.68 25.83 5.13
C LEU A 255 10.72 26.05 4.04
N GLU A 256 11.25 24.99 3.44
CA GLU A 256 12.07 25.08 2.22
C GLU A 256 11.28 25.69 1.05
N LYS A 257 9.97 25.47 1.01
CA LYS A 257 9.07 25.98 -0.03
C LYS A 257 8.44 27.31 0.34
N ASP A 258 7.97 27.42 1.58
CA ASP A 258 7.36 28.63 2.14
C ASP A 258 8.03 28.96 3.47
N LYS A 259 9.11 29.75 3.40
CA LYS A 259 9.91 30.16 4.57
C LYS A 259 9.13 30.93 5.63
N ASN A 260 7.95 31.45 5.28
CA ASN A 260 7.11 32.28 6.14
C ASN A 260 5.83 31.55 6.57
N ASN A 261 5.80 30.22 6.44
CA ASN A 261 4.66 29.42 6.88
C ASN A 261 4.55 29.42 8.41
N VAL A 262 3.69 30.29 8.95
CA VAL A 262 3.50 30.48 10.40
C VAL A 262 3.16 29.17 11.12
N LYS A 263 2.32 28.31 10.51
CA LYS A 263 1.94 27.01 11.11
C LYS A 263 3.11 26.04 11.20
N ALA A 264 3.95 25.98 10.16
CA ALA A 264 5.12 25.11 10.15
C ALA A 264 6.17 25.60 11.15
N LEU A 265 6.49 26.90 11.16
CA LEU A 265 7.41 27.51 12.14
C LEU A 265 6.95 27.22 13.58
N PHE A 266 5.68 27.46 13.89
CA PHE A 266 5.15 27.26 15.23
C PHE A 266 5.24 25.78 15.67
N ARG A 267 4.88 24.85 14.78
CA ARG A 267 4.96 23.41 15.08
C ARG A 267 6.40 22.93 15.23
N ARG A 268 7.31 23.43 14.39
CA ARG A 268 8.74 23.11 14.47
C ARG A 268 9.36 23.64 15.76
N GLY A 269 9.05 24.88 16.15
CA GLY A 269 9.44 25.43 17.44
C GLY A 269 8.99 24.57 18.62
N LYS A 270 7.74 24.08 18.61
CA LYS A 270 7.26 23.14 19.65
C LYS A 270 8.00 21.80 19.63
N ALA A 271 8.37 21.29 18.46
CA ALA A 271 9.14 20.07 18.36
C ALA A 271 10.58 20.25 18.86
N TYR A 272 11.22 21.38 18.58
CA TYR A 272 12.55 21.73 19.12
C TYR A 272 12.54 21.86 20.64
N VAL A 273 11.48 22.40 21.24
CA VAL A 273 11.32 22.35 22.72
C VAL A 273 11.29 20.89 23.20
N GLY A 274 10.60 20.01 22.46
CA GLY A 274 10.52 18.58 22.75
C GLY A 274 11.85 17.82 22.63
N THR A 275 12.75 18.24 21.73
CA THR A 275 14.10 17.67 21.54
C THR A 275 15.18 18.37 22.35
N TRP A 276 14.83 19.43 23.08
CA TRP A 276 15.74 20.26 23.88
C TRP A 276 16.68 21.18 23.07
N ASP A 277 16.32 21.49 21.82
CA ASP A 277 17.02 22.43 20.94
C ASP A 277 16.47 23.87 21.14
N LEU A 278 16.65 24.42 22.35
CA LEU A 278 15.94 25.61 22.80
C LEU A 278 16.24 26.88 21.97
N ASP A 279 17.49 27.03 21.50
CA ASP A 279 17.89 28.18 20.66
C ASP A 279 17.15 28.17 19.30
N LEU A 280 16.97 26.99 18.71
CA LEU A 280 16.23 26.83 17.45
C LEU A 280 14.73 27.07 17.69
N ALA A 281 14.20 26.60 18.81
CA ALA A 281 12.81 26.84 19.19
C ALA A 281 12.51 28.34 19.35
N GLU A 282 13.39 29.07 20.03
CA GLU A 282 13.25 30.51 20.25
C GLU A 282 13.24 31.28 18.93
N ASN A 283 14.19 30.98 18.03
CA ASN A 283 14.25 31.59 16.70
C ASN A 283 12.95 31.38 15.90
N ASP A 284 12.43 30.15 15.85
CA ASP A 284 11.18 29.85 15.16
C ASP A 284 9.99 30.62 15.79
N PHE A 285 9.91 30.67 17.13
CA PHE A 285 8.85 31.39 17.82
C PHE A 285 8.92 32.92 17.62
N MET A 286 10.11 33.52 17.66
CA MET A 286 10.27 34.95 17.36
C MET A 286 9.81 35.27 15.94
N LYS A 287 10.18 34.42 14.96
CA LYS A 287 9.74 34.58 13.58
C LYS A 287 8.22 34.48 13.43
N VAL A 288 7.55 33.58 14.17
CA VAL A 288 6.08 33.50 14.22
C VAL A 288 5.48 34.82 14.74
N ALA A 289 6.03 35.37 15.83
CA ALA A 289 5.55 36.63 16.42
C ALA A 289 5.75 37.86 15.52
N GLU A 290 6.77 37.83 14.65
CA GLU A 290 7.01 38.84 13.62
C GLU A 290 6.00 38.74 12.47
N LEU A 291 5.78 37.52 11.95
CA LEU A 291 4.91 37.27 10.79
C LEU A 291 3.42 37.37 11.11
N ASP A 292 3.02 36.96 12.32
CA ASP A 292 1.63 37.02 12.78
C ASP A 292 1.54 37.70 14.15
N PRO A 293 1.26 39.02 14.20
CA PRO A 293 1.12 39.75 15.44
C PRO A 293 0.03 39.22 16.38
N SER A 294 -0.99 38.52 15.87
CA SER A 294 -2.06 37.93 16.70
C SER A 294 -1.57 36.72 17.51
N SER A 295 -0.53 36.05 17.02
CA SER A 295 0.08 34.88 17.68
C SER A 295 1.01 35.26 18.84
N LYS A 296 1.36 36.55 19.01
CA LYS A 296 2.32 37.03 20.03
C LYS A 296 2.02 36.54 21.44
N ALA A 297 0.75 36.54 21.85
CA ALA A 297 0.36 36.07 23.18
C ALA A 297 0.65 34.58 23.38
N VAL A 298 0.40 33.75 22.35
CA VAL A 298 0.67 32.31 22.38
C VAL A 298 2.17 32.05 22.37
N VAL A 299 2.92 32.75 21.52
CA VAL A 299 4.38 32.68 21.46
C VAL A 299 5.02 33.04 22.80
N GLN A 300 4.61 34.16 23.41
CA GLN A 300 5.13 34.56 24.72
C GLN A 300 4.86 33.53 25.81
N LYS A 301 3.72 32.83 25.75
CA LYS A 301 3.42 31.74 26.67
C LYS A 301 4.40 30.57 26.48
N GLU A 302 4.66 30.15 25.24
CA GLU A 302 5.60 29.06 24.97
C GLU A 302 7.04 29.43 25.35
N LEU A 303 7.48 30.67 25.08
CA LEU A 303 8.80 31.17 25.52
C LEU A 303 8.94 31.19 27.05
N LYS A 304 7.90 31.61 27.77
CA LYS A 304 7.88 31.55 29.24
C LYS A 304 7.96 30.12 29.75
N ASN A 305 7.21 29.19 29.15
CA ASN A 305 7.27 27.77 29.50
C ASN A 305 8.67 27.20 29.31
N MET A 306 9.32 27.52 28.18
CA MET A 306 10.68 27.10 27.87
C MET A 306 11.69 27.64 28.89
N SER A 307 11.62 28.93 29.25
CA SER A 307 12.47 29.52 30.29
C SER A 307 12.29 28.86 31.66
N MET A 308 11.05 28.48 32.02
CA MET A 308 10.78 27.75 33.26
C MET A 308 11.40 26.35 33.24
N LEU A 309 11.23 25.60 32.16
CA LEU A 309 11.82 24.27 31.98
C LEU A 309 13.34 24.31 32.08
N GLN A 310 13.98 25.32 31.49
CA GLN A 310 15.43 25.48 31.56
C GLN A 310 15.90 25.76 32.99
N LYS A 311 15.24 26.66 33.72
CA LYS A 311 15.56 26.95 35.13
C LYS A 311 15.40 25.74 36.04
N GLU A 312 14.39 24.90 35.81
CA GLU A 312 14.20 23.66 36.57
C GLU A 312 15.32 22.67 36.30
N LYS A 313 15.70 22.47 35.04
CA LYS A 313 16.81 21.59 34.66
C LYS A 313 18.15 22.10 35.21
N ASP A 314 18.40 23.40 35.16
CA ASP A 314 19.61 24.02 35.73
C ASP A 314 19.68 23.84 37.26
N LYS A 315 18.55 23.97 37.95
CA LYS A 315 18.46 23.68 39.39
C LYS A 315 18.76 22.21 39.67
N GLU A 316 18.17 21.29 38.89
CA GLU A 316 18.40 19.85 39.05
C GLU A 316 19.87 19.48 38.83
N ILE A 317 20.49 20.02 37.77
CA ILE A 317 21.92 19.83 37.47
C ILE A 317 22.77 20.37 38.62
N LYS A 318 22.49 21.59 39.10
CA LYS A 318 23.19 22.17 40.26
C LYS A 318 23.07 21.24 41.47
N THR A 319 21.86 20.83 41.86
CA THR A 319 21.67 19.93 43.01
C THR A 319 22.44 18.61 42.86
N LYS A 320 22.44 17.99 41.68
CA LYS A 320 23.21 16.76 41.41
C LYS A 320 24.72 16.98 41.47
N LEU A 321 25.21 18.11 40.97
CA LEU A 321 26.64 18.46 41.03
C LEU A 321 27.08 18.76 42.47
N TYR A 322 26.31 19.53 43.23
CA TYR A 322 26.56 19.79 44.65
C TYR A 322 26.55 18.48 45.48
N GLY A 323 25.61 17.58 45.23
CA GLY A 323 25.59 16.27 45.90
C GLY A 323 26.82 15.41 45.64
N LYS A 324 27.38 15.43 44.41
CA LYS A 324 28.61 14.70 44.07
C LYS A 324 29.88 15.35 44.62
N VAL A 325 29.98 16.68 44.59
CA VAL A 325 31.19 17.40 45.04
C VAL A 325 31.34 17.42 46.56
N PHE A 326 30.24 17.37 47.31
CA PHE A 326 30.24 17.42 48.78
C PHE A 326 29.88 16.08 49.46
N GLY A 327 29.38 15.09 48.72
CA GLY A 327 29.14 13.73 49.23
C GLY A 327 30.41 12.90 49.44
N ASP A 328 31.47 13.16 48.66
CA ASP A 328 32.75 12.43 48.74
C ASP A 328 33.72 13.01 49.80
N LYS A 329 33.37 14.12 50.48
CA LYS A 329 34.20 14.73 51.52
C LYS A 329 34.03 14.15 52.94
N ASN A 330 33.23 13.09 53.10
CA ASN A 330 33.01 12.42 54.38
C ASN A 330 33.65 11.02 54.48
N LEU A 331 34.59 10.69 53.59
CA LEU A 331 35.40 9.47 53.64
C LEU A 331 36.89 9.82 53.48
N SER A 332 37.46 10.45 54.52
CA SER A 332 38.92 10.52 54.69
C SER A 332 39.28 10.52 56.16
#